data_AF-A0A534I289-F1
#
_entry.id   AF-A0A534I289-F1
#
_cell.length_a   1.000
_cell.length_b   1.000
_cell.length_c   1.000
_cell.angle_alpha   90.00
_cell.angle_beta   90.00
_cell.angle_gamma   90.00
#
_symmetry.space_group_name_H-M   'P 1'
#
loop_
_entity.id
_entity.type
_entity.pdbx_description
1 polymer ?
#
loop_
_entity_poly.entity_id
_entity_poly.type
_entity_poly.pdbx_seq_one_letter_code
_entity_poly.pdbx_strand_id
1 'polypeptide(L)'
;MEADRYRRLPTLRHRDSRSVRRATRRLGSAATRCAAGGADGDGALRFHAMVDTTPPRRVRPPAVAGSFYPEEPSALRSMVEACLAQARQARGTRGAAPRAETPPPSRPKAVIAPHAGYIFSGPIAGSAYGAVSDGLEGIERVVLLGPSHFVPFAGLALPRAEAFQTPLGLVPVDAEARRAILRAAHVVTGDAPHAREHSLEVQLPFLQVLLGDEVSVLPIVT
;
A
#
# COMPACT_ATOMS: atom_id res chain seq x y z
N MET A 1 -22.91 -22.73 -35.18
CA MET A 1 -21.94 -21.68 -35.54
C MET A 1 -22.00 -20.64 -34.44
N GLU A 2 -20.99 -20.32 -33.65
CA GLU A 2 -19.56 -20.60 -33.66
C GLU A 2 -19.10 -20.42 -32.21
N ALA A 3 -18.66 -21.50 -31.58
CA ALA A 3 -18.13 -21.51 -30.22
C ALA A 3 -16.65 -21.87 -30.32
N ASP A 4 -15.77 -20.88 -30.53
CA ASP A 4 -14.35 -21.05 -30.26
C ASP A 4 -13.62 -19.71 -30.35
N ARG A 5 -13.16 -19.15 -29.21
CA ARG A 5 -12.14 -18.08 -29.22
C ARG A 5 -11.45 -17.78 -27.89
N TYR A 6 -11.36 -18.75 -26.97
CA TYR A 6 -10.43 -18.64 -25.83
C TYR A 6 -9.12 -19.37 -26.16
N ARG A 7 -8.18 -18.64 -26.78
CA ARG A 7 -6.79 -19.12 -26.90
C ARG A 7 -6.17 -19.22 -25.50
N ARG A 8 -5.79 -20.44 -25.12
CA ARG A 8 -4.99 -20.71 -23.91
C ARG A 8 -3.65 -19.97 -23.99
N LEU A 9 -3.35 -19.15 -22.99
CA LEU A 9 -2.02 -18.56 -22.81
C LEU A 9 -1.04 -19.65 -22.33
N PRO A 10 0.23 -19.64 -22.78
CA PRO A 10 1.20 -20.65 -22.38
C PRO A 10 1.57 -20.50 -20.89
N THR A 11 1.64 -21.62 -20.19
CA THR A 11 2.10 -21.71 -18.81
C THR A 11 3.60 -21.44 -18.74
N LEU A 12 3.98 -20.37 -18.04
CA LEU A 12 5.37 -20.10 -17.67
C LEU A 12 5.83 -21.13 -16.63
N ARG A 13 6.67 -22.08 -17.05
CA ARG A 13 7.41 -22.97 -16.15
C ARG A 13 8.64 -22.24 -15.61
N HIS A 14 8.72 -22.14 -14.28
CA HIS A 14 9.92 -21.68 -13.59
C HIS A 14 11.06 -22.68 -13.82
N ARG A 15 12.18 -22.21 -14.38
CA ARG A 15 13.40 -23.02 -14.58
C ARG A 15 14.28 -22.94 -13.33
N ASP A 16 14.89 -24.07 -13.00
CA ASP A 16 15.59 -24.36 -11.75
C ASP A 16 16.75 -23.42 -11.40
N SER A 17 16.94 -23.36 -10.08
CA SER A 17 18.00 -22.76 -9.28
C SER A 17 19.41 -23.20 -9.71
N ARG A 18 20.28 -22.23 -10.01
CA ARG A 18 21.73 -22.42 -10.01
C ARG A 18 22.35 -21.62 -8.88
N SER A 19 23.07 -22.36 -8.03
CA SER A 19 23.80 -21.93 -6.86
C SER A 19 24.93 -20.96 -7.20
N VAL A 20 24.90 -19.77 -6.60
CA VAL A 20 26.03 -18.85 -6.62
C VAL A 20 26.92 -19.19 -5.41
N ARG A 21 28.14 -19.62 -5.69
CA ARG A 21 29.15 -19.99 -4.68
C ARG A 21 29.66 -18.72 -3.98
N ARG A 22 29.72 -18.78 -2.64
CA ARG A 22 30.32 -17.77 -1.76
C ARG A 22 31.84 -17.75 -1.93
N ALA A 23 32.40 -16.60 -2.31
CA ALA A 23 33.84 -16.37 -2.22
C ALA A 23 34.17 -15.81 -0.82
N THR A 24 34.97 -16.55 -0.07
CA THR A 24 35.56 -16.13 1.21
C THR A 24 36.81 -15.30 0.92
N ARG A 25 36.93 -14.12 1.55
CA ARG A 25 38.24 -13.49 1.75
C ARG A 25 38.35 -12.95 3.16
N ARG A 26 39.45 -13.38 3.80
CA ARG A 26 39.86 -13.06 5.16
C ARG A 26 40.37 -11.62 5.29
N LEU A 27 40.29 -11.18 6.53
CA LEU A 27 40.70 -9.93 7.15
C LEU A 27 42.13 -9.48 6.80
N GLY A 28 42.29 -8.16 6.66
CA GLY A 28 43.56 -7.44 6.74
C GLY A 28 43.39 -6.24 7.66
N SER A 29 44.15 -6.24 8.76
CA SER A 29 44.28 -5.18 9.76
C SER A 29 45.21 -4.06 9.26
N ALA A 30 44.86 -2.80 9.51
CA ALA A 30 45.83 -1.75 9.86
C ALA A 30 45.09 -0.54 10.46
N ALA A 31 45.57 -0.13 11.63
CA ALA A 31 45.14 1.08 12.32
C ALA A 31 45.87 2.33 11.80
N THR A 32 45.28 3.50 12.08
CA THR A 32 45.92 4.69 12.69
C THR A 32 45.82 6.03 11.93
N ARG A 33 45.16 6.98 12.62
CA ARG A 33 45.31 8.47 12.73
C ARG A 33 44.67 9.45 11.72
N CYS A 34 43.75 10.25 12.29
CA CYS A 34 43.59 11.71 12.30
C CYS A 34 44.06 12.57 11.11
N ALA A 35 43.17 13.38 10.51
CA ALA A 35 42.95 14.81 10.84
C ALA A 35 42.01 15.49 9.82
N ALA A 36 41.52 16.67 10.20
CA ALA A 36 40.47 17.50 9.62
C ALA A 36 40.63 17.92 8.14
N GLY A 37 39.50 18.31 7.52
CA GLY A 37 39.47 19.11 6.29
C GLY A 37 38.23 18.82 5.44
N GLY A 38 37.25 19.71 5.48
CA GLY A 38 35.93 19.50 4.90
C GLY A 38 35.82 19.66 3.39
N ALA A 39 34.65 19.23 2.91
CA ALA A 39 33.84 19.84 1.87
C ALA A 39 32.57 18.97 1.78
N ASP A 40 31.56 19.30 2.58
CA ASP A 40 30.22 18.74 2.47
C ASP A 40 29.66 19.13 1.10
N GLY A 41 29.66 18.15 0.20
CA GLY A 41 29.10 18.22 -1.13
C GLY A 41 28.20 17.02 -1.37
N ASP A 42 27.24 16.78 -0.48
CA ASP A 42 26.13 15.88 -0.75
C ASP A 42 24.82 16.62 -0.48
N GLY A 43 24.52 17.53 -1.41
CA GLY A 43 23.21 18.13 -1.56
C GLY A 43 22.20 17.09 -2.05
N ALA A 44 21.99 16.04 -1.25
CA ALA A 44 20.80 15.21 -1.35
C ALA A 44 19.64 16.12 -0.96
N LEU A 45 19.05 16.78 -1.97
CA LEU A 45 17.75 17.43 -1.86
C LEU A 45 16.77 16.38 -1.38
N ARG A 46 16.56 16.32 -0.06
CA ARG A 46 15.40 15.67 0.53
C ARG A 46 14.22 16.49 0.06
N PHE A 47 13.60 16.04 -1.03
CA PHE A 47 12.28 16.48 -1.40
C PHE A 47 11.33 15.96 -0.31
N HIS A 48 11.25 16.67 0.80
CA HIS A 48 10.07 16.56 1.64
C HIS A 48 8.90 16.97 0.76
N ALA A 49 8.02 16.02 0.46
CA ALA A 49 6.73 16.34 -0.10
C ALA A 49 6.07 17.32 0.87
N MET A 50 6.08 18.62 0.52
CA MET A 50 5.28 19.60 1.23
C MET A 50 3.84 19.12 1.09
N VAL A 51 3.27 18.64 2.19
CA VAL A 51 1.84 18.39 2.28
C VAL A 51 1.17 19.73 1.99
N ASP A 52 0.49 19.83 0.86
CA ASP A 52 -0.29 21.02 0.51
C ASP A 52 -1.35 21.21 1.60
N THR A 53 -1.19 22.26 2.42
CA THR A 53 -2.09 22.55 3.54
C THR A 53 -3.40 23.20 3.08
N THR A 54 -3.59 23.39 1.77
CA THR A 54 -4.83 23.90 1.22
C THR A 54 -5.94 22.85 1.42
N PRO A 55 -7.07 23.20 2.05
CA PRO A 55 -8.16 22.24 2.24
C PRO A 55 -8.67 21.74 0.88
N PRO A 56 -8.92 20.42 0.74
CA PRO A 56 -9.34 19.85 -0.54
C PRO A 56 -10.71 20.40 -0.96
N ARG A 57 -10.81 20.83 -2.21
CA ARG A 57 -12.05 21.37 -2.80
C ARG A 57 -13.04 20.29 -3.21
N ARG A 58 -12.54 19.08 -3.48
CA ARG A 58 -13.35 17.92 -3.84
C ARG A 58 -12.98 16.74 -2.96
N VAL A 59 -13.90 16.35 -2.09
CA VAL A 59 -13.74 15.20 -1.19
C VAL A 59 -14.71 14.11 -1.60
N ARG A 60 -14.22 12.87 -1.72
CA ARG A 60 -15.09 11.70 -1.88
C ARG A 60 -15.56 11.25 -0.49
N PRO A 61 -16.87 11.28 -0.17
CA PRO A 61 -17.37 10.76 1.09
C PRO A 61 -17.19 9.24 1.19
N PRO A 62 -17.26 8.63 2.39
CA PRO A 62 -17.31 7.18 2.52
C PRO A 62 -18.63 6.66 1.92
N ALA A 63 -18.56 5.59 1.13
CA ALA A 63 -19.71 4.95 0.52
C ALA A 63 -20.27 3.81 1.39
N VAL A 64 -19.45 3.26 2.29
CA VAL A 64 -19.80 2.04 3.06
C VAL A 64 -19.53 2.14 4.57
N ALA A 65 -19.23 3.33 5.10
CA ALA A 65 -19.24 3.56 6.55
C ALA A 65 -20.61 3.20 7.15
N GLY A 66 -20.61 2.52 8.31
CA GLY A 66 -21.82 2.01 8.97
C GLY A 66 -22.34 0.68 8.41
N SER A 67 -21.86 0.22 7.25
CA SER A 67 -22.28 -1.07 6.65
C SER A 67 -21.15 -2.08 6.47
N PHE A 68 -19.98 -1.65 5.98
CA PHE A 68 -18.81 -2.52 5.84
C PHE A 68 -17.87 -2.42 7.03
N TYR A 69 -17.84 -1.27 7.68
CA TYR A 69 -17.03 -0.99 8.86
C TYR A 69 -17.75 0.06 9.72
N PRO A 70 -17.43 0.18 11.03
CA PRO A 70 -18.10 1.13 11.92
C PRO A 70 -18.01 2.59 11.43
N GLU A 71 -19.12 3.33 11.52
CA GLU A 71 -19.12 4.77 11.23
C GLU A 71 -18.49 5.60 12.36
N GLU A 72 -18.47 5.07 13.59
CA GLU A 72 -17.90 5.75 14.75
C GLU A 72 -16.37 5.63 14.73
N PRO A 73 -15.62 6.75 14.80
CA PRO A 73 -14.16 6.74 14.63
C PRO A 73 -13.40 5.83 15.61
N SER A 74 -13.77 5.84 16.90
CA SER A 74 -13.06 5.06 17.93
C SER A 74 -13.28 3.56 17.78
N ALA A 75 -14.49 3.14 17.39
CA ALA A 75 -14.88 1.77 17.09
C ALA A 75 -14.18 1.28 15.82
N LEU A 76 -14.11 2.12 14.77
CA LEU A 76 -13.38 1.79 13.54
C LEU A 76 -11.90 1.57 13.83
N ARG A 77 -11.27 2.51 14.56
CA ARG A 77 -9.85 2.40 14.94
C ARG A 77 -9.60 1.13 15.76
N SER A 78 -10.42 0.88 16.78
CA SER A 78 -10.30 -0.31 17.63
C SER A 78 -10.44 -1.61 16.83
N MET A 79 -11.38 -1.66 15.87
CA MET A 79 -11.58 -2.82 15.01
C MET A 79 -10.36 -3.10 14.11
N VAL A 80 -9.79 -2.05 13.50
CA VAL A 80 -8.58 -2.17 12.65
C VAL A 80 -7.37 -2.62 13.49
N GLU A 81 -7.17 -2.01 14.65
CA GLU A 81 -6.09 -2.36 15.57
C GLU A 81 -6.20 -3.81 16.06
N ALA A 82 -7.42 -4.28 16.35
CA ALA A 82 -7.67 -5.69 16.71
C ALA A 82 -7.32 -6.64 15.56
N CYS A 83 -7.70 -6.32 14.32
CA CYS A 83 -7.34 -7.11 13.13
C CYS A 83 -5.81 -7.20 12.96
N LEU A 84 -5.09 -6.10 13.17
CA LEU A 84 -3.63 -6.03 13.09
C LEU A 84 -2.94 -6.78 14.26
N ALA A 85 -3.49 -6.69 15.48
CA ALA A 85 -2.97 -7.37 16.65
C ALA A 85 -3.08 -8.90 16.52
N GLN A 86 -4.21 -9.40 16.01
CA GLN A 86 -4.42 -10.83 15.76
C GLN A 86 -3.37 -11.40 14.78
N ALA A 87 -3.00 -10.63 13.76
CA ALA A 87 -1.95 -11.00 12.81
C ALA A 87 -0.56 -11.12 13.44
N ARG A 88 -0.24 -10.26 14.43
CA ARG A 88 1.03 -10.32 15.17
C ARG A 88 1.07 -11.53 16.09
N GLN A 89 -0.02 -11.79 16.81
CA GLN A 89 -0.14 -12.97 17.68
C GLN A 89 -0.01 -14.27 16.89
N ALA A 90 -0.66 -14.37 15.72
CA ALA A 90 -0.57 -15.55 14.85
C ALA A 90 0.85 -15.83 14.33
N ARG A 91 1.74 -14.82 14.25
CA ARG A 91 3.17 -15.05 13.96
C ARG A 91 3.92 -15.58 15.15
N GLY A 92 3.65 -15.04 16.34
CA GLY A 92 4.30 -15.47 17.58
C GLY A 92 3.96 -16.91 17.97
N THR A 93 2.76 -17.40 17.62
CA THR A 93 2.28 -18.75 17.96
C THR A 93 2.67 -19.82 16.93
N ARG A 94 3.04 -19.45 15.70
CA ARG A 94 3.63 -20.38 14.72
C ARG A 94 5.07 -20.67 15.12
N GLY A 95 5.22 -21.57 16.11
CA GLY A 95 6.46 -22.18 16.60
C GLY A 95 7.72 -21.46 16.15
N ALA A 96 8.22 -20.54 16.98
CA ALA A 96 9.51 -19.92 16.80
C ALA A 96 10.61 -20.99 16.89
N ALA A 97 10.85 -21.72 15.79
CA ALA A 97 12.18 -22.24 15.54
C ALA A 97 13.12 -21.03 15.61
N PRO A 98 14.25 -21.10 16.34
CA PRO A 98 15.16 -19.98 16.47
C PRO A 98 15.58 -19.55 15.07
N ARG A 99 15.02 -18.43 14.62
CA ARG A 99 15.34 -17.87 13.32
C ARG A 99 16.77 -17.36 13.45
N ALA A 100 17.72 -18.09 12.88
CA ALA A 100 19.06 -17.58 12.63
C ALA A 100 18.90 -16.20 12.00
N GLU A 101 19.52 -15.19 12.62
CA GLU A 101 19.56 -13.78 12.24
C GLU A 101 18.36 -13.31 11.41
N THR A 102 17.33 -12.76 12.06
CA THR A 102 16.21 -12.13 11.36
C THR A 102 16.76 -11.16 10.32
N PRO A 103 16.60 -11.44 9.00
CA PRO A 103 17.09 -10.53 7.98
C PRO A 103 16.41 -9.17 8.21
N PRO A 104 17.11 -8.05 7.92
CA PRO A 104 16.54 -6.73 8.10
C PRO A 104 15.20 -6.65 7.38
N PRO A 105 14.21 -5.92 7.94
CA PRO A 105 12.88 -5.83 7.36
C PRO A 105 12.99 -5.37 5.90
N SER A 106 12.58 -6.23 4.98
CA SER A 106 12.57 -5.89 3.56
C SER A 106 11.40 -4.93 3.29
N ARG A 107 11.68 -3.79 2.65
CA ARG A 107 10.62 -2.84 2.28
C ARG A 107 9.62 -3.50 1.33
N PRO A 108 8.33 -3.62 1.71
CA PRO A 108 7.31 -4.22 0.87
C PRO A 108 7.12 -3.40 -0.42
N LYS A 109 6.82 -4.08 -1.52
CA LYS A 109 6.50 -3.43 -2.81
C LYS A 109 5.03 -3.54 -3.19
N ALA A 110 4.34 -4.55 -2.67
CA ALA A 110 2.91 -4.76 -2.89
C ALA A 110 2.31 -5.58 -1.75
N VAL A 111 1.03 -5.36 -1.48
CA VAL A 111 0.19 -6.16 -0.58
C VAL A 111 -1.08 -6.50 -1.35
N ILE A 112 -1.57 -7.72 -1.18
CA ILE A 112 -2.90 -8.14 -1.66
C ILE A 112 -3.75 -8.36 -0.42
N ALA A 113 -4.85 -7.63 -0.31
CA ALA A 113 -5.78 -7.70 0.79
C ALA A 113 -7.22 -7.84 0.27
N PRO A 114 -8.08 -8.60 0.96
CA PRO A 114 -9.50 -8.67 0.62
C PRO A 114 -10.23 -7.36 0.95
N HIS A 115 -11.37 -7.14 0.30
CA HIS A 115 -12.13 -5.90 0.41
C HIS A 115 -13.63 -6.08 0.76
N ALA A 116 -14.00 -7.16 1.44
CA ALA A 116 -15.36 -7.31 1.98
C ALA A 116 -15.55 -6.46 3.25
N GLY A 117 -16.75 -6.53 3.85
CA GLY A 117 -17.00 -5.93 5.17
C GLY A 117 -16.07 -6.50 6.24
N TYR A 118 -15.64 -5.67 7.18
CA TYR A 118 -14.59 -6.00 8.16
C TYR A 118 -14.94 -7.18 9.05
N ILE A 119 -16.22 -7.42 9.34
CA ILE A 119 -16.66 -8.61 10.07
C ILE A 119 -16.29 -9.93 9.35
N PHE A 120 -16.15 -9.90 8.02
CA PHE A 120 -15.79 -11.07 7.22
C PHE A 120 -14.31 -11.07 6.83
N SER A 121 -13.79 -9.94 6.33
CA SER A 121 -12.44 -9.89 5.75
C SER A 121 -11.42 -9.11 6.56
N GLY A 122 -11.83 -8.39 7.61
CA GLY A 122 -10.95 -7.58 8.46
C GLY A 122 -9.76 -8.35 9.03
N PRO A 123 -9.96 -9.52 9.67
CA PRO A 123 -8.87 -10.35 10.18
C PRO A 123 -7.87 -10.81 9.11
N ILE A 124 -8.35 -11.09 7.89
CA ILE A 124 -7.51 -11.52 6.77
C ILE A 124 -6.74 -10.33 6.19
N ALA A 125 -7.38 -9.17 6.03
CA ALA A 125 -6.69 -7.93 5.66
C ALA A 125 -5.63 -7.54 6.71
N GLY A 126 -5.95 -7.64 8.00
CA GLY A 126 -5.01 -7.44 9.10
C GLY A 126 -3.80 -8.37 9.03
N SER A 127 -4.00 -9.63 8.61
CA SER A 127 -2.91 -10.58 8.35
C SER A 127 -1.99 -10.14 7.21
N ALA A 128 -2.56 -9.62 6.12
CA ALA A 128 -1.83 -9.12 4.96
C ALA A 128 -1.02 -7.86 5.30
N TYR A 129 -1.64 -6.86 5.93
CA TYR A 129 -0.94 -5.64 6.32
C TYR A 129 0.07 -5.87 7.45
N GLY A 130 -0.28 -6.69 8.45
CA GLY A 130 0.67 -7.11 9.48
C GLY A 130 1.89 -7.84 8.90
N ALA A 131 1.78 -8.43 7.69
CA ALA A 131 2.91 -9.07 6.98
C ALA A 131 4.06 -8.13 6.71
N VAL A 132 3.74 -6.85 6.55
CA VAL A 132 4.66 -5.87 6.02
C VAL A 132 4.87 -4.69 6.96
N SER A 133 4.26 -4.70 8.15
CA SER A 133 4.25 -3.55 9.09
C SER A 133 5.64 -3.05 9.46
N ASP A 134 6.62 -3.94 9.55
CA ASP A 134 7.98 -3.61 9.99
C ASP A 134 8.80 -2.92 8.89
N GLY A 135 8.31 -2.92 7.64
CA GLY A 135 8.98 -2.35 6.47
C GLY A 135 8.32 -1.09 5.93
N LEU A 136 7.36 -0.50 6.65
CA LEU A 136 6.57 0.63 6.15
C LEU A 136 7.23 2.01 6.31
N GLU A 137 8.35 2.08 7.02
CA GLU A 137 9.07 3.34 7.26
C GLU A 137 9.49 4.01 5.94
N GLY A 138 9.16 5.30 5.81
CA GLY A 138 9.46 6.12 4.64
C GLY A 138 8.52 5.92 3.44
N ILE A 139 7.40 5.22 3.61
CA ILE A 139 6.34 5.18 2.58
C ILE A 139 5.51 6.46 2.66
N GLU A 140 5.65 7.32 1.66
CA GLU A 140 4.92 8.59 1.54
C GLU A 140 3.66 8.47 0.65
N ARG A 141 3.61 7.42 -0.18
CA ARG A 141 2.57 7.21 -1.19
C ARG A 141 2.18 5.75 -1.31
N VAL A 142 0.88 5.47 -1.29
CA VAL A 142 0.32 4.14 -1.56
C VAL A 142 -0.54 4.17 -2.83
N VAL A 143 -0.20 3.32 -3.80
CA VAL A 143 -1.06 3.11 -4.97
C VAL A 143 -2.08 2.03 -4.64
N LEU A 144 -3.36 2.35 -4.76
CA LEU A 144 -4.47 1.43 -4.53
C LEU A 144 -5.06 1.02 -5.88
N LEU A 145 -5.11 -0.28 -6.13
CA LEU A 145 -5.73 -0.85 -7.34
C LEU A 145 -6.83 -1.81 -6.91
N GLY A 146 -8.01 -1.68 -7.51
CA GLY A 146 -9.17 -2.48 -7.15
C GLY A 146 -10.23 -2.47 -8.24
N PRO A 147 -11.06 -3.53 -8.30
CA PRO A 147 -12.06 -3.68 -9.35
C PRO A 147 -13.22 -2.68 -9.17
N SER A 148 -13.86 -2.36 -10.29
CA SER A 148 -15.20 -1.77 -10.31
C SER A 148 -16.28 -2.84 -10.13
N HIS A 149 -17.11 -2.69 -9.12
CA HIS A 149 -18.29 -3.53 -8.88
C HIS A 149 -19.57 -2.91 -9.48
N PHE A 150 -19.58 -1.61 -9.76
CA PHE A 150 -20.81 -0.87 -10.06
C PHE A 150 -20.87 -0.25 -11.45
N VAL A 151 -19.73 0.19 -11.99
CA VAL A 151 -19.70 0.96 -13.25
C VAL A 151 -18.81 0.25 -14.26
N PRO A 152 -19.35 -0.22 -15.41
CA PRO A 152 -18.52 -0.74 -16.48
C PRO A 152 -17.79 0.40 -17.20
N PHE A 153 -16.50 0.23 -17.45
CA PHE A 153 -15.70 1.10 -18.31
C PHE A 153 -14.50 0.30 -18.85
N ALA A 154 -13.78 0.88 -19.81
CA ALA A 154 -12.55 0.29 -20.33
C ALA A 154 -11.33 1.11 -19.86
N GLY A 155 -10.29 0.42 -19.40
CA GLY A 155 -9.04 1.04 -18.96
C GLY A 155 -8.96 1.21 -17.45
N LEU A 156 -8.38 2.33 -17.00
CA LEU A 156 -8.16 2.66 -15.59
C LEU A 156 -8.85 3.98 -15.26
N ALA A 157 -9.57 4.04 -14.14
CA ALA A 157 -10.28 5.25 -13.72
C ALA A 157 -9.63 5.89 -12.48
N LEU A 158 -9.27 7.16 -12.60
CA LEU A 158 -8.84 8.02 -11.49
C LEU A 158 -10.00 8.93 -11.03
N PRO A 159 -10.10 9.25 -9.73
CA PRO A 159 -11.09 10.20 -9.26
C PRO A 159 -10.65 11.65 -9.52
N ARG A 160 -11.63 12.55 -9.64
CA ARG A 160 -11.42 14.02 -9.60
C ARG A 160 -11.25 14.52 -8.17
N ALA A 161 -11.58 13.70 -7.18
CA ALA A 161 -11.42 13.98 -5.77
C ALA A 161 -9.94 14.25 -5.42
N GLU A 162 -9.74 15.19 -4.53
CA GLU A 162 -8.46 15.60 -3.95
C GLU A 162 -8.18 14.88 -2.63
N ALA A 163 -9.23 14.36 -1.98
CA ALA A 163 -9.10 13.49 -0.81
C ALA A 163 -10.28 12.50 -0.73
N PHE A 164 -10.05 11.37 -0.06
CA PHE A 164 -11.10 10.43 0.35
C PHE A 164 -11.37 10.63 1.83
N GLN A 165 -12.63 10.65 2.23
CA GLN A 165 -13.02 10.73 3.63
C GLN A 165 -13.29 9.33 4.19
N THR A 166 -12.78 9.07 5.38
CA THR A 166 -13.16 7.96 6.25
C THR A 166 -13.63 8.53 7.59
N PRO A 167 -14.21 7.72 8.49
CA PRO A 167 -14.44 8.15 9.86
C PRO A 167 -13.16 8.53 10.62
N LEU A 168 -11.98 8.04 10.21
CA LEU A 168 -10.71 8.38 10.84
C LEU A 168 -10.11 9.71 10.34
N GLY A 169 -10.66 10.29 9.27
CA GLY A 169 -10.19 11.56 8.72
C GLY A 169 -10.09 11.55 7.19
N LEU A 170 -9.40 12.57 6.67
CA LEU A 170 -9.14 12.69 5.23
C LEU A 170 -7.88 11.93 4.85
N VAL A 171 -7.92 11.28 3.69
CA VAL A 171 -6.76 10.67 3.04
C VAL A 171 -6.49 11.42 1.74
N PRO A 172 -5.39 12.19 1.63
CA PRO A 172 -5.06 12.96 0.44
C PRO A 172 -4.86 12.08 -0.79
N VAL A 173 -5.38 12.52 -1.94
CA VAL A 173 -5.05 11.92 -3.25
C VAL A 173 -3.79 12.59 -3.78
N ASP A 174 -2.77 11.80 -4.11
CA ASP A 174 -1.52 12.31 -4.60
C ASP A 174 -1.68 12.98 -5.99
N ALA A 175 -1.62 14.31 -6.00
CA ALA A 175 -1.83 15.11 -7.19
C ALA A 175 -0.71 14.93 -8.23
N GLU A 176 0.53 14.70 -7.80
CA GLU A 176 1.67 14.52 -8.68
C GLU A 176 1.57 13.17 -9.41
N ALA A 177 1.35 12.09 -8.67
CA ALA A 177 1.18 10.75 -9.20
C ALA A 177 -0.05 10.67 -10.10
N ARG A 178 -1.16 11.32 -9.72
CA ARG A 178 -2.36 11.45 -10.57
C ARG A 178 -2.03 12.14 -11.90
N ARG A 179 -1.33 13.29 -11.87
CA ARG A 179 -0.89 13.98 -13.10
C ARG A 179 0.08 13.12 -13.92
N ALA A 180 0.92 12.33 -13.27
CA ALA A 180 1.90 11.48 -13.94
C ALA A 180 1.23 10.34 -14.73
N ILE A 181 0.32 9.61 -14.09
CA ILE A 181 -0.33 8.44 -14.69
C ILE A 181 -1.38 8.82 -15.74
N LEU A 182 -1.99 10.01 -15.66
CA LEU A 182 -2.93 10.51 -16.69
C LEU A 182 -2.31 10.64 -18.08
N ARG A 183 -0.99 10.63 -18.21
CA ARG A 183 -0.30 10.63 -19.51
C ARG A 183 -0.25 9.26 -20.17
N ALA A 184 -0.55 8.19 -19.44
CA ALA A 184 -0.58 6.84 -19.98
C ALA A 184 -1.85 6.59 -20.81
N ALA A 185 -1.75 5.72 -21.81
CA ALA A 185 -2.90 5.30 -22.60
C ALA A 185 -3.93 4.58 -21.71
N HIS A 186 -5.21 4.73 -22.04
CA HIS A 186 -6.35 4.09 -21.36
C HIS A 186 -6.56 4.49 -19.89
N VAL A 187 -5.99 5.60 -19.44
CA VAL A 187 -6.29 6.19 -18.12
C VAL A 187 -7.27 7.34 -18.29
N VAL A 188 -8.41 7.25 -17.62
CA VAL A 188 -9.47 8.27 -17.65
C VAL A 188 -9.70 8.88 -16.28
N THR A 189 -10.20 10.10 -16.24
CA THR A 189 -10.66 10.72 -14.99
C THR A 189 -12.19 10.65 -14.92
N GLY A 190 -12.73 10.04 -13.87
CA GLY A 190 -14.17 9.93 -13.67
C GLY A 190 -14.53 9.57 -12.23
N ASP A 191 -15.50 10.26 -11.66
CA ASP A 191 -15.94 10.02 -10.28
C ASP A 191 -16.96 8.87 -10.19
N ALA A 192 -17.70 8.59 -11.26
CA ALA A 192 -18.72 7.55 -11.28
C ALA A 192 -18.18 6.16 -10.85
N PRO A 193 -17.03 5.69 -11.38
CA PRO A 193 -16.42 4.43 -10.92
C PRO A 193 -16.00 4.41 -9.45
N HIS A 194 -15.83 5.57 -8.81
CA HIS A 194 -15.37 5.69 -7.42
C HIS A 194 -16.51 5.95 -6.43
N ALA A 195 -17.63 6.51 -6.88
CA ALA A 195 -18.65 7.11 -6.02
C ALA A 195 -19.30 6.13 -5.05
N ARG A 196 -19.56 4.89 -5.51
CA ARG A 196 -20.14 3.80 -4.72
C ARG A 196 -19.18 2.65 -4.46
N GLU A 197 -17.99 2.71 -5.05
CA GLU A 197 -17.01 1.63 -5.02
C GLU A 197 -16.37 1.51 -3.65
N HIS A 198 -16.25 0.29 -3.14
CA HIS A 198 -15.76 0.02 -1.79
C HIS A 198 -14.40 -0.67 -1.79
N SER A 199 -13.96 -1.25 -2.91
CA SER A 199 -12.74 -2.06 -2.99
C SER A 199 -11.50 -1.34 -2.48
N LEU A 200 -11.38 -0.04 -2.82
CA LEU A 200 -10.30 0.83 -2.38
C LEU A 200 -10.57 1.44 -1.00
N GLU A 201 -11.83 1.85 -0.74
CA GLU A 201 -12.21 2.57 0.48
C GLU A 201 -11.92 1.77 1.73
N VAL A 202 -12.25 0.48 1.75
CA VAL A 202 -12.09 -0.37 2.93
C VAL A 202 -10.63 -0.63 3.28
N GLN A 203 -9.68 -0.26 2.40
CA GLN A 203 -8.25 -0.33 2.70
C GLN A 203 -7.76 0.92 3.44
N LEU A 204 -8.45 2.06 3.30
CA LEU A 204 -7.99 3.35 3.83
C LEU A 204 -7.84 3.36 5.36
N PRO A 205 -8.75 2.80 6.17
CA PRO A 205 -8.56 2.78 7.63
C PRO A 205 -7.33 1.99 8.07
N PHE A 206 -6.98 0.89 7.39
CA PHE A 206 -5.74 0.15 7.65
C PHE A 206 -4.50 1.01 7.36
N LEU A 207 -4.50 1.75 6.25
CA LEU A 207 -3.40 2.64 5.90
C LEU A 207 -3.25 3.78 6.91
N GLN A 208 -4.34 4.43 7.32
CA GLN A 208 -4.30 5.50 8.32
C GLN A 208 -3.76 5.02 9.67
N VAL A 209 -4.13 3.81 10.11
CA VAL A 209 -3.62 3.24 11.37
C VAL A 209 -2.13 2.87 11.27
N LEU A 210 -1.65 2.44 10.11
CA LEU A 210 -0.27 1.96 9.94
C LEU A 210 0.74 3.05 9.54
N LEU A 211 0.31 4.02 8.74
CA LEU A 211 1.17 5.02 8.12
C LEU A 211 0.91 6.43 8.66
N GLY A 212 -0.16 6.63 9.42
CA GLY A 212 -0.58 7.94 9.92
C GLY A 212 -1.26 8.79 8.86
N ASP A 213 -1.44 10.07 9.17
CA ASP A 213 -2.24 11.01 8.37
C ASP A 213 -1.45 11.70 7.24
N GLU A 214 -0.13 11.52 7.20
CA GLU A 214 0.75 12.12 6.18
C GLU A 214 0.80 11.32 4.87
N VAL A 215 0.29 10.08 4.88
CA VAL A 215 0.33 9.23 3.68
C VAL A 215 -0.69 9.72 2.64
N SER A 216 -0.21 9.83 1.40
CA SER A 216 -1.08 10.08 0.25
C SER A 216 -1.41 8.80 -0.50
N VAL A 217 -2.55 8.77 -1.18
CA VAL A 217 -2.99 7.63 -1.98
C VAL A 217 -3.14 7.98 -3.46
N LEU A 218 -2.86 7.02 -4.34
CA LEU A 218 -3.28 7.06 -5.74
C LEU A 218 -4.33 5.96 -5.96
N PRO A 219 -5.63 6.27 -5.82
CA PRO A 219 -6.71 5.31 -6.03
C PRO A 219 -7.00 5.12 -7.53
N ILE A 220 -6.93 3.87 -7.98
CA ILE A 220 -7.16 3.45 -9.36
C ILE A 220 -8.22 2.35 -9.37
N VAL A 221 -9.37 2.63 -9.97
CA VAL A 221 -10.39 1.61 -10.23
C VAL A 221 -10.11 0.98 -11.59
N THR A 222 -10.26 -0.34 -11.69
CA THR A 222 -10.05 -1.15 -12.89
C THR A 222 -11.32 -1.81 -13.38
#